data_AF-A0A926W8A0-F1
#
_entry.id   AF-A0A926W8A0-F1
#
_cell.length_a   1.000
_cell.length_b   1.000
_cell.length_c   1.000
_cell.angle_alpha   90.00
_cell.angle_beta   90.00
_cell.angle_gamma   90.00
#
_symmetry.space_group_name_H-M   'P 1'
#
loop_
_entity.id
_entity.type
_entity.pdbx_description
1 polymer ?
#
loop_
_entity_poly.entity_id
_entity_poly.type
_entity_poly.pdbx_seq_one_letter_code
_entity_poly.pdbx_strand_id
1 'polypeptide(L)' 'MVFTDADVIELDHIISCSLGGLDISSNWQLLHRHCHHVKSVAKQNSARSREV' A
#
# COMPACT_ATOMS: atom_id res chain seq x y z
N MET A 1 13.03 -8.13 -0.74
CA MET A 1 11.98 -8.95 -1.36
C MET A 1 12.18 -8.84 -2.86
N VAL A 2 12.50 -9.95 -3.53
CA VAL A 2 12.72 -10.00 -4.98
C VAL A 2 11.47 -10.63 -5.60
N PHE A 3 11.01 -10.13 -6.74
CA PHE A 3 9.88 -10.71 -7.45
C PHE A 3 10.28 -12.06 -8.07
N THR A 4 9.54 -13.12 -7.77
CA THR A 4 9.67 -14.44 -8.39
C THR A 4 8.35 -14.85 -9.05
N ASP A 5 8.39 -15.80 -9.99
CA ASP A 5 7.20 -16.29 -10.70
C ASP A 5 6.19 -17.01 -9.79
N ALA A 6 6.65 -17.49 -8.62
CA ALA A 6 5.81 -18.09 -7.60
C ALA A 6 5.10 -17.06 -6.71
N ASP A 7 5.46 -15.78 -6.81
CA ASP A 7 4.89 -14.74 -5.96
C ASP A 7 3.50 -14.30 -6.43
N VAL A 8 2.56 -14.25 -5.50
CA VAL A 8 1.24 -13.66 -5.76
C VAL A 8 1.31 -12.15 -5.58
N ILE A 9 1.15 -11.44 -6.70
CA ILE A 9 1.17 -9.98 -6.78
C ILE A 9 -0.27 -9.44 -6.69
N GLU A 10 -0.46 -8.40 -5.92
CA GLU A 10 -1.71 -7.65 -5.80
C GLU A 10 -1.48 -6.20 -6.27
N LEU A 11 -2.47 -5.67 -6.99
CA LEU A 11 -2.52 -4.26 -7.38
C LEU A 11 -3.11 -3.47 -6.20
N ASP A 12 -2.41 -2.44 -5.76
CA ASP A 12 -2.81 -1.65 -4.59
C ASP A 12 -2.55 -0.14 -4.80
N HIS A 13 -3.28 0.72 -4.10
CA HIS A 13 -3.10 2.16 -4.20
C HIS A 13 -1.95 2.66 -3.31
N ILE A 14 -1.07 3.51 -3.86
CA ILE A 14 0.00 4.19 -3.11
C ILE A 14 -0.60 5.03 -1.99
N ILE A 15 -1.53 5.91 -2.32
CA ILE A 15 -2.40 6.61 -1.38
C ILE A 15 -3.76 5.93 -1.44
N SER A 16 -4.26 5.45 -0.29
CA SER A 16 -5.57 4.80 -0.25
C SER A 16 -6.67 5.81 -0.59
N CYS A 17 -7.73 5.35 -1.26
CA CYS A 17 -8.87 6.21 -1.61
C CYS A 17 -9.49 6.88 -0.36
N SER A 18 -9.47 6.20 0.79
CA SER A 18 -9.93 6.74 2.08
C SER A 18 -9.13 7.95 2.58
N LEU A 19 -7.89 8.11 2.12
CA LEU A 19 -7.01 9.23 2.46
C LEU A 19 -6.95 10.27 1.33
N GLY A 20 -7.87 10.21 0.36
CA GLY A 20 -7.90 11.12 -0.79
C GLY A 20 -7.01 10.69 -1.97
N GLY A 21 -6.58 9.42 -2.00
CA GLY A 21 -5.91 8.85 -3.17
C GLY A 21 -6.84 8.77 -4.37
N LEU A 22 -6.35 9.15 -5.55
CA LEU A 22 -7.09 9.05 -6.81
C LEU A 22 -6.92 7.67 -7.44
N ASP A 23 -7.96 7.15 -8.08
CA ASP A 23 -7.88 5.88 -8.81
C ASP A 23 -7.29 6.10 -10.21
N ILE A 24 -6.00 6.41 -10.23
CA ILE A 24 -5.21 6.66 -11.44
C ILE A 24 -4.02 5.72 -11.47
N SER A 25 -3.56 5.37 -12.67
CA SER A 25 -2.44 4.44 -12.86
C SER A 25 -1.15 4.88 -12.16
N SER A 26 -0.92 6.19 -12.03
CA SER A 26 0.22 6.75 -11.28
C SER A 26 0.12 6.57 -9.77
N ASN A 27 -1.07 6.28 -9.25
CA ASN A 27 -1.32 5.95 -7.84
C ASN A 27 -1.41 4.43 -7.63
N TRP A 28 -1.19 3.59 -8.64
CA TRP A 28 -1.13 2.13 -8.46
C TRP A 28 0.29 1.66 -8.20
N GLN A 29 0.43 0.66 -7.34
CA GLN A 29 1.67 -0.09 -7.12
C GLN A 29 1.39 -1.58 -7.09
N LEU A 30 2.40 -2.36 -7.46
CA LEU A 30 2.38 -3.81 -7.34
C LEU A 30 3.08 -4.21 -6.05
N LEU A 31 2.37 -4.99 -5.24
CA LEU A 31 2.88 -5.50 -3.96
C LEU A 31 2.72 -7.01 -3.93
N HIS A 32 3.68 -7.69 -3.31
CA HIS A 32 3.44 -9.07 -2.88
C HIS A 32 2.30 -9.08 -1.87
N ARG A 33 1.43 -10.09 -1.93
CA ARG A 33 0.35 -10.30 -0.94
C ARG A 33 0.83 -10.15 0.52
N HIS A 34 2.02 -10.67 0.82
CA HIS A 34 2.62 -10.54 2.15
C HIS A 34 3.01 -9.10 2.50
N CYS A 35 3.53 -8.34 1.53
CA CYS A 35 3.88 -6.94 1.71
C CYS A 35 2.63 -6.05 1.82
N HIS A 36 1.54 -6.41 1.16
CA HIS A 36 0.27 -5.72 1.25
C HIS A 36 -0.28 -5.71 2.69
N HIS A 37 -0.29 -6.87 3.37
CA HIS A 37 -0.69 -6.94 4.78
C HIS A 37 0.15 -6.05 5.71
N VAL A 38 1.48 -6.06 5.54
CA VAL A 38 2.39 -5.22 6.35
C VAL A 38 2.10 -3.73 6.12
N LYS A 39 1.84 -3.32 4.88
CA LYS A 39 1.51 -1.94 4.53
C LYS A 39 0.19 -1.48 5.18
N SER A 40 -0.85 -2.32 5.16
CA SER A 40 -2.12 -2.00 5.80
C SER A 40 -1.97 -1.77 7.30
N VAL A 41 -1.14 -2.58 7.97
CA VAL A 41 -0.84 -2.43 9.41
C VAL A 41 0.04 -1.21 9.68
N ALA A 42 1.07 -0.97 8.86
CA ALA A 42 1.97 0.18 9.03
C ALA A 42 1.25 1.52 8.83
N LYS A 43 0.31 1.62 7.88
CA LYS A 43 -0.48 2.85 7.65
C LYS A 43 -1.40 3.22 8.82
N GLN A 44 -1.77 2.28 9.68
CA GLN A 44 -2.54 2.59 10.90
C GLN A 44 -1.70 3.38 11.93
N ASN A 45 -0.37 3.32 11.86
CA ASN A 45 0.52 4.02 12.79
C ASN A 45 0.93 5.43 12.31
N SER A 46 0.78 5.77 11.03
CA SER A 46 1.17 7.08 10.48
C SER A 46 0.05 8.13 10.50
N ALA A 47 -1.16 7.77 10.92
CA ALA A 47 -2.27 8.72 11.15
C ALA A 47 -2.20 9.46 12.51
N ARG A 48 -1.18 9.18 13.34
CA ARG A 48 -1.03 9.79 14.68
C ARG A 48 0.34 10.45 14.85
N SER A 49 0.65 11.43 14.01
CA SER A 49 1.72 12.39 14.31
C SER A 49 1.56 13.64 13.44
N ARG A 50 0.69 14.57 13.86
CA ARG A 50 0.74 16.02 13.57
C ARG A 50 -0.36 16.73 14.37
N GLU A 51 -0.12 16.80 15.67
CA GLU A 51 -0.71 17.65 16.73
C GLU A 51 -0.08 17.02 17.99
N VAL A 52 1.01 17.54 18.57
CA VAL A 52 1.21 18.85 19.20
C VAL A 52 2.70 19.18 19.24
#